data_AF-A0A2E8HUP2-F1
#
_entry.id   AF-A0A2E8HUP2-F1
#
_cell.length_a   1.000
_cell.length_b   1.000
_cell.length_c   1.000
_cell.angle_alpha   90.00
_cell.angle_beta   90.00
_cell.angle_gamma   90.00
#
_symmetry.space_group_name_H-M   'P 1'
#
loop_
_entity.id
_entity.type
_entity.pdbx_description
1 polymer ?
#
loop_
_entity_poly.entity_id
_entity_poly.type
_entity_poly.pdbx_seq_one_letter_code
_entity_poly.pdbx_strand_id
1 'polypeptide(L)'
;MLSPLSDPLPRMDAEWSYDPVLGRFRRPSGRFMSEEAVSSLVDGRVNKLGKDLKRFTRMLVDGNITIDQWQLSVRDAIKGAHIQSVVLGYGGRKGMGAAEYGRIGQRLRAEYRYLQSFASDILAGRVSGPMALARVQLYAESIRGSYWEGNTLRKAKQGYTLMVRRLDPQAAHCDDCLRYAAQGVVAIGGLPLPGQRCECRSNCRCSVEYKRGTGLNVPV
;
A
#
# COMPACT_ATOMS: atom_id res chain seq x y z
N MET A 1 -13.51 -26.90 -12.92
CA MET A 1 -12.56 -26.27 -11.97
C MET A 1 -12.78 -24.78 -12.02
N LEU A 2 -13.35 -24.20 -10.95
CA LEU A 2 -13.64 -22.77 -10.87
C LEU A 2 -12.33 -21.98 -10.92
N SER A 3 -12.31 -20.92 -11.71
CA SER A 3 -11.17 -20.02 -11.87
C SER A 3 -10.73 -19.50 -10.48
N PRO A 4 -9.43 -19.49 -10.13
CA PRO A 4 -8.92 -18.97 -8.85
C PRO A 4 -9.14 -17.45 -8.65
N LEU A 5 -9.89 -16.81 -9.55
CA LEU A 5 -10.36 -15.43 -9.42
C LEU A 5 -11.67 -15.31 -8.60
N SER A 6 -12.27 -16.41 -8.17
CA SER A 6 -13.54 -16.42 -7.43
C SER A 6 -13.41 -16.54 -5.91
N ASP A 7 -12.21 -16.55 -5.33
CA ASP A 7 -12.10 -16.48 -3.87
C ASP A 7 -12.41 -15.02 -3.46
N PRO A 8 -13.56 -14.74 -2.82
CA PRO A 8 -13.91 -13.39 -2.46
C PRO A 8 -12.90 -12.98 -1.39
N LEU A 9 -11.94 -12.14 -1.78
CA LEU A 9 -11.00 -11.45 -0.88
C LEU A 9 -11.66 -11.31 0.49
N PRO A 10 -11.12 -11.89 1.57
CA PRO A 10 -11.80 -12.04 2.85
C PRO A 10 -12.49 -10.74 3.27
N ARG A 11 -13.64 -10.82 3.94
CA ARG A 11 -14.39 -9.65 4.43
C ARG A 11 -13.48 -8.76 5.29
N MET A 12 -12.87 -7.78 4.63
CA MET A 12 -11.87 -6.88 5.19
C MET A 12 -12.46 -5.89 6.18
N ASP A 13 -13.76 -5.64 6.03
CA ASP A 13 -14.60 -4.72 6.79
C ASP A 13 -15.20 -5.35 8.06
N ALA A 14 -15.09 -6.67 8.24
CA ALA A 14 -15.54 -7.30 9.48
C ALA A 14 -14.66 -6.95 10.69
N GLU A 15 -13.41 -6.53 10.46
CA GLU A 15 -12.48 -6.10 11.51
C GLU A 15 -12.59 -4.61 11.86
N TRP A 16 -13.17 -3.81 10.96
CA TRP A 16 -13.29 -2.36 11.09
C TRP A 16 -14.33 -1.81 10.12
N SER A 17 -15.03 -0.74 10.50
CA SER A 17 -15.86 0.04 9.59
C SER A 17 -15.37 1.48 9.50
N TYR A 18 -15.78 2.18 8.45
CA TYR A 18 -15.46 3.60 8.28
C TYR A 18 -16.75 4.43 8.30
N ASP A 19 -16.75 5.46 9.13
CA ASP A 19 -17.83 6.45 9.22
C ASP A 19 -17.50 7.62 8.27
N PRO A 20 -18.18 7.76 7.11
CA PRO A 20 -17.84 8.77 6.13
C PRO A 20 -18.23 10.18 6.56
N VAL A 21 -19.19 10.32 7.49
CA VAL A 21 -19.66 11.61 8.01
C VAL A 21 -18.62 12.16 8.98
N LEU A 22 -18.18 11.34 9.94
CA LEU A 22 -17.19 11.74 10.94
C LEU A 22 -15.75 11.59 10.45
N GLY A 23 -15.53 10.87 9.36
CA GLY A 23 -14.22 10.62 8.80
C GLY A 23 -13.33 9.68 9.63
N ARG A 24 -13.93 8.79 10.43
CA ARG A 24 -13.23 7.96 11.42
C ARG A 24 -13.47 6.47 11.22
N PHE A 25 -12.46 5.68 11.55
CA PHE A 25 -12.56 4.22 11.62
C PHE A 25 -13.17 3.79 12.96
N ARG A 26 -13.92 2.69 12.94
CA ARG A 26 -14.54 2.05 14.12
C ARG A 26 -14.17 0.58 14.17
N ARG A 27 -14.05 0.06 15.39
CA ARG A 27 -13.98 -1.39 15.66
C ARG A 27 -15.36 -2.03 15.47
N PRO A 28 -15.46 -3.37 15.44
CA PRO A 28 -16.75 -4.06 15.35
C PRO A 28 -17.67 -3.74 16.54
N SER A 29 -17.08 -3.40 17.70
CA SER A 29 -17.81 -2.91 18.87
C SER A 29 -18.38 -1.49 18.74
N GLY A 30 -18.17 -0.81 17.61
CA GLY A 30 -18.62 0.57 17.36
C GLY A 30 -17.69 1.67 17.90
N ARG A 31 -16.72 1.32 18.77
CA ARG A 31 -15.72 2.26 19.31
C ARG A 31 -14.81 2.80 18.21
N PHE A 32 -14.52 4.10 18.24
CA PHE A 32 -13.57 4.72 17.31
C PHE A 32 -12.15 4.16 17.47
N MET A 33 -11.42 4.11 16.36
CA MET A 33 -10.01 3.77 16.30
C MET A 33 -9.16 5.05 16.37
N SER A 34 -8.00 4.95 17.02
CA SER A 34 -6.94 5.97 16.94
C SER A 34 -6.17 5.83 15.62
N GLU A 35 -5.33 6.81 15.29
CA GLU A 35 -4.50 6.74 14.09
C GLU A 35 -3.48 5.60 14.18
N GLU A 36 -2.91 5.36 15.36
CA GLU A 36 -2.00 4.25 15.63
C GLU A 36 -2.69 2.91 15.43
N ALA A 37 -3.96 2.79 15.84
CA ALA A 37 -4.75 1.59 15.61
C ALA A 37 -5.01 1.35 14.12
N VAL A 38 -5.21 2.40 13.31
CA VAL A 38 -5.35 2.28 11.85
C VAL A 38 -4.01 1.94 11.20
N SER A 39 -2.90 2.57 11.62
CA SER A 39 -1.55 2.23 11.15
C SER A 39 -1.22 0.75 11.43
N SER A 40 -1.57 0.26 12.62
CA SER A 40 -1.36 -1.13 13.01
C SER A 40 -2.09 -2.13 12.09
N LEU A 41 -3.23 -1.74 11.49
CA LEU A 41 -3.90 -2.57 10.48
C LEU A 41 -3.06 -2.71 9.21
N VAL A 42 -2.38 -1.63 8.78
CA VAL A 42 -1.46 -1.66 7.63
C VAL A 42 -0.23 -2.47 7.99
N ASP A 43 0.35 -2.25 9.17
CA ASP A 43 1.53 -2.99 9.66
C ASP A 43 1.25 -4.50 9.76
N GLY A 44 0.08 -4.89 10.27
CA GLY A 44 -0.35 -6.29 10.30
C GLY A 44 -0.42 -6.92 8.90
N ARG A 45 -0.87 -6.16 7.89
CA ARG A 45 -0.93 -6.62 6.49
C ARG A 45 0.47 -6.75 5.88
N VAL A 46 1.36 -5.78 6.13
CA VAL A 46 2.77 -5.84 5.73
C VAL A 46 3.43 -7.09 6.33
N ASN A 47 3.23 -7.32 7.64
CA ASN A 47 3.80 -8.46 8.34
C ASN A 47 3.26 -9.79 7.82
N LYS A 48 1.96 -9.90 7.55
CA LYS A 48 1.35 -11.11 6.99
C LYS A 48 1.90 -11.40 5.61
N LEU A 49 1.88 -10.41 4.70
CA LEU A 49 2.42 -10.58 3.36
C LEU A 49 3.92 -10.93 3.42
N GLY A 50 4.70 -10.24 4.25
CA GLY A 50 6.12 -10.51 4.43
C GLY A 50 6.41 -11.96 4.86
N LYS A 51 5.59 -12.52 5.76
CA LYS A 51 5.67 -13.94 6.16
C LYS A 51 5.36 -14.89 5.01
N ASP A 52 4.28 -14.63 4.26
CA ASP A 52 3.89 -15.46 3.11
C ASP A 52 4.97 -15.42 2.01
N LEU A 53 5.48 -14.24 1.67
CA LEU A 53 6.53 -14.07 0.66
C LEU A 53 7.85 -14.75 1.07
N LYS A 54 8.24 -14.65 2.35
CA LYS A 54 9.39 -15.39 2.89
C LYS A 54 9.16 -16.89 2.80
N ARG A 55 7.96 -17.39 3.13
CA ARG A 55 7.63 -18.82 3.04
C ARG A 55 7.80 -19.32 1.60
N PHE A 56 7.18 -18.65 0.62
CA PHE A 56 7.30 -19.03 -0.79
C PHE A 56 8.76 -19.00 -1.26
N THR A 57 9.52 -17.97 -0.86
CA THR A 57 10.92 -17.84 -1.26
C THR A 57 11.81 -18.92 -0.62
N ARG A 58 11.55 -19.33 0.62
CA ARG A 58 12.24 -20.50 1.22
C ARG A 58 11.93 -21.77 0.45
N MET A 59 10.65 -22.02 0.15
CA MET A 59 10.26 -23.19 -0.66
C MET A 59 10.98 -23.22 -2.02
N LEU A 60 11.19 -22.06 -2.65
CA LEU A 60 11.97 -21.97 -3.88
C LEU A 60 13.45 -22.31 -3.65
N VAL A 61 14.08 -21.68 -2.64
CA VAL A 61 15.49 -21.90 -2.30
C VAL A 61 15.78 -23.35 -1.91
N ASP A 62 14.85 -23.98 -1.20
CA ASP A 62 14.95 -25.37 -0.76
C ASP A 62 14.61 -26.37 -1.90
N GLY A 63 14.25 -25.89 -3.10
CA GLY A 63 13.91 -26.73 -4.26
C GLY A 63 12.52 -27.37 -4.21
N ASN A 64 11.67 -26.97 -3.27
CA ASN A 64 10.32 -27.51 -3.08
C ASN A 64 9.29 -26.99 -4.09
N ILE A 65 9.56 -25.85 -4.75
CA ILE A 65 8.73 -25.29 -5.82
C ILE A 65 9.60 -24.75 -6.96
N THR A 66 9.03 -24.69 -8.16
CA THR A 66 9.70 -24.09 -9.33
C THR A 66 9.67 -22.57 -9.28
N ILE A 67 10.52 -21.92 -10.09
CA ILE A 67 10.52 -20.45 -10.23
C ILE A 67 9.17 -19.91 -10.70
N ASP A 68 8.47 -20.64 -11.58
CA ASP A 68 7.15 -20.25 -12.09
C ASP A 68 6.08 -20.33 -11.00
N GLN A 69 6.09 -21.42 -10.20
CA GLN A 69 5.19 -21.59 -9.05
C GLN A 69 5.43 -20.51 -8.00
N TRP A 70 6.70 -20.19 -7.73
CA TRP A 70 7.07 -19.09 -6.85
C TRP A 70 6.55 -17.74 -7.37
N GLN A 71 6.78 -17.44 -8.65
CA GLN A 71 6.38 -16.18 -9.25
C GLN A 71 4.85 -16.00 -9.23
N LEU A 72 4.08 -17.06 -9.52
CA LEU A 72 2.62 -17.04 -9.42
C LEU A 72 2.17 -16.79 -7.97
N SER A 73 2.72 -17.53 -7.00
CA SER A 73 2.37 -17.40 -5.58
C SER A 73 2.66 -15.99 -5.04
N VAL A 74 3.81 -15.42 -5.40
CA VAL A 74 4.20 -14.06 -5.02
C VAL A 74 3.28 -13.03 -5.67
N ARG A 75 2.98 -13.18 -6.97
CA ARG A 75 2.10 -12.29 -7.72
C ARG A 75 0.69 -12.22 -7.11
N ASP A 76 0.12 -13.36 -6.76
CA ASP A 76 -1.23 -13.43 -6.19
C ASP A 76 -1.28 -12.84 -4.77
N ALA A 77 -0.27 -13.13 -3.94
CA ALA A 77 -0.17 -12.55 -2.60
C ALA A 77 -0.03 -11.02 -2.64
N ILE A 78 0.83 -10.50 -3.53
CA ILE A 78 1.00 -9.06 -3.77
C ILE A 78 -0.32 -8.43 -4.23
N LYS A 79 -0.99 -9.04 -5.22
CA LYS A 79 -2.28 -8.58 -5.73
C LYS A 79 -3.30 -8.39 -4.61
N GLY A 80 -3.48 -9.44 -3.80
CA GLY A 80 -4.39 -9.42 -2.67
C GLY A 80 -4.05 -8.28 -1.71
N ALA A 81 -2.80 -8.20 -1.27
CA ALA A 81 -2.38 -7.23 -0.27
C ALA A 81 -2.50 -5.77 -0.74
N HIS A 82 -2.18 -5.44 -2.00
CA HIS A 82 -2.40 -4.09 -2.52
C HIS A 82 -3.87 -3.70 -2.55
N ILE A 83 -4.75 -4.60 -3.03
CA ILE A 83 -6.20 -4.33 -3.04
C ILE A 83 -6.69 -4.10 -1.62
N GLN A 84 -6.31 -4.97 -0.68
CA GLN A 84 -6.65 -4.85 0.73
C GLN A 84 -6.18 -3.52 1.34
N SER A 85 -4.97 -3.09 1.01
CA SER A 85 -4.38 -1.85 1.50
C SER A 85 -5.07 -0.60 0.92
N VAL A 86 -5.38 -0.59 -0.38
CA VAL A 86 -6.17 0.51 -0.99
C VAL A 86 -7.57 0.57 -0.39
N VAL A 87 -8.25 -0.57 -0.25
CA VAL A 87 -9.59 -0.63 0.36
C VAL A 87 -9.57 -0.07 1.78
N LEU A 88 -8.54 -0.42 2.58
CA LEU A 88 -8.37 0.14 3.92
C LEU A 88 -8.17 1.66 3.86
N GLY A 89 -7.26 2.16 3.03
CA GLY A 89 -7.02 3.60 2.89
C GLY A 89 -8.27 4.37 2.45
N TYR A 90 -9.01 3.79 1.51
CA TYR A 90 -10.26 4.34 0.96
C TYR A 90 -11.44 4.25 1.94
N GLY A 91 -11.33 3.50 3.05
CA GLY A 91 -12.40 3.36 4.03
C GLY A 91 -13.48 2.34 3.63
N GLY A 92 -13.13 1.33 2.84
CA GLY A 92 -14.01 0.23 2.45
C GLY A 92 -14.17 0.10 0.93
N ARG A 93 -14.87 -0.94 0.48
CA ARG A 93 -15.12 -1.16 -0.96
C ARG A 93 -16.26 -0.30 -1.50
N LYS A 94 -17.20 0.08 -0.64
CA LYS A 94 -18.38 0.85 -1.03
C LYS A 94 -17.93 2.20 -1.60
N GLY A 95 -18.29 2.47 -2.85
CA GLY A 95 -17.93 3.72 -3.55
C GLY A 95 -16.58 3.70 -4.28
N MET A 96 -15.83 2.59 -4.28
CA MET A 96 -14.72 2.40 -5.22
C MET A 96 -15.29 2.04 -6.59
N GLY A 97 -15.04 2.88 -7.60
CA GLY A 97 -15.45 2.67 -8.98
C GLY A 97 -14.29 2.25 -9.88
N ALA A 98 -14.56 2.15 -11.17
CA ALA A 98 -13.58 1.71 -12.17
C ALA A 98 -12.29 2.56 -12.18
N ALA A 99 -12.41 3.88 -11.96
CA ALA A 99 -11.26 4.78 -11.91
C ALA A 99 -10.33 4.48 -10.72
N GLU A 100 -10.88 4.18 -9.54
CA GLU A 100 -10.09 3.77 -8.38
C GLU A 100 -9.38 2.44 -8.63
N TYR A 101 -10.09 1.43 -9.15
CA TYR A 101 -9.49 0.14 -9.50
C TYR A 101 -8.44 0.24 -10.61
N GLY A 102 -8.62 1.14 -11.58
CA GLY A 102 -7.65 1.40 -12.64
C GLY A 102 -6.30 1.87 -12.10
N ARG A 103 -6.29 2.71 -11.06
CA ARG A 103 -5.06 3.15 -10.38
C ARG A 103 -4.35 1.99 -9.69
N ILE A 104 -5.09 1.09 -9.03
CA ILE A 104 -4.53 -0.14 -8.44
C ILE A 104 -3.87 -1.00 -9.53
N GLY A 105 -4.53 -1.15 -10.68
CA GLY A 105 -4.01 -1.91 -11.81
C GLY A 105 -2.71 -1.34 -12.39
N GLN A 106 -2.53 -0.02 -12.40
CA GLN A 106 -1.27 0.62 -12.81
C GLN A 106 -0.13 0.25 -11.86
N ARG A 107 -0.39 0.32 -10.55
CA ARG A 107 0.61 -0.03 -9.53
C ARG A 107 0.99 -1.52 -9.60
N LEU A 108 0.01 -2.41 -9.68
CA LEU A 108 0.25 -3.84 -9.82
C LEU A 108 1.07 -4.18 -11.05
N ARG A 109 0.84 -3.50 -12.18
CA ARG A 109 1.68 -3.68 -13.37
C ARG A 109 3.15 -3.30 -13.14
N ALA A 110 3.43 -2.28 -12.34
CA ALA A 110 4.80 -1.93 -11.96
C ALA A 110 5.43 -3.03 -11.08
N GLU A 111 4.71 -3.49 -10.06
CA GLU A 111 5.16 -4.58 -9.18
C GLU A 111 5.45 -5.87 -9.97
N TYR A 112 4.61 -6.21 -10.95
CA TYR A 112 4.80 -7.40 -11.77
C TYR A 112 6.01 -7.30 -12.69
N ARG A 113 6.34 -6.10 -13.19
CA ARG A 113 7.59 -5.90 -13.95
C ARG A 113 8.81 -6.10 -13.06
N TYR A 114 8.80 -5.55 -11.85
CA TYR A 114 9.89 -5.77 -10.89
C TYR A 114 10.01 -7.25 -10.51
N LEU A 115 8.88 -7.94 -10.33
CA LEU A 115 8.86 -9.35 -9.99
C LEU A 115 9.43 -10.21 -11.12
N GLN A 116 9.08 -9.89 -12.38
CA GLN A 116 9.65 -10.58 -13.54
C GLN A 116 11.16 -10.43 -13.59
N SER A 117 11.69 -9.21 -13.48
CA SER A 117 13.14 -8.98 -13.46
C SER A 117 13.81 -9.69 -12.29
N PHE A 118 13.17 -9.71 -11.12
CA PHE A 118 13.68 -10.40 -9.95
C PHE A 118 13.72 -11.93 -10.16
N ALA A 119 12.69 -12.53 -10.75
CA ALA A 119 12.68 -13.95 -11.12
C ALA A 119 13.85 -14.28 -12.07
N SER A 120 14.08 -13.43 -13.07
CA SER A 120 15.22 -13.57 -13.99
C SER A 120 16.57 -13.42 -13.31
N ASP A 121 16.69 -12.55 -12.30
CA ASP A 121 17.92 -12.41 -11.51
C ASP A 121 18.21 -13.66 -10.67
N ILE A 122 17.17 -14.27 -10.08
CA ILE A 122 17.30 -15.54 -9.33
C ILE A 122 17.72 -16.68 -10.28
N LEU A 123 17.03 -16.83 -11.41
CA LEU A 123 17.32 -17.88 -12.38
C LEU A 123 18.75 -17.77 -12.95
N ALA A 124 19.24 -16.56 -13.15
CA ALA A 124 20.60 -16.28 -13.61
C ALA A 124 21.66 -16.38 -12.50
N GLY A 125 21.30 -16.75 -11.26
CA GLY A 125 22.24 -16.84 -10.14
C GLY A 125 22.80 -15.49 -9.66
N ARG A 126 22.25 -14.37 -10.12
CA ARG A 126 22.68 -13.01 -9.72
C ARG A 126 22.18 -12.62 -8.34
N VAL A 127 21.21 -13.36 -7.80
CA VAL A 127 20.69 -13.17 -6.45
C VAL A 127 20.75 -14.49 -5.70
N SER A 128 21.50 -14.53 -4.60
CA SER A 128 21.56 -15.69 -3.71
C SER A 128 20.26 -15.89 -2.94
N GLY A 129 20.03 -17.10 -2.39
CA GLY A 129 18.86 -17.38 -1.54
C GLY A 129 18.68 -16.38 -0.38
N PRO A 130 19.72 -16.06 0.42
CA PRO A 130 19.63 -15.03 1.46
C PRO A 130 19.27 -13.65 0.91
N MET A 131 19.85 -13.25 -0.22
CA MET A 131 19.50 -11.98 -0.86
C MET A 131 18.05 -11.98 -1.38
N ALA A 132 17.55 -13.11 -1.90
CA ALA A 132 16.18 -13.24 -2.34
C ALA A 132 15.19 -13.08 -1.17
N LEU A 133 15.49 -13.70 -0.02
CA LEU A 133 14.70 -13.57 1.21
C LEU A 133 14.64 -12.13 1.74
N ALA A 134 15.74 -11.37 1.60
CA ALA A 134 15.77 -9.95 1.95
C ALA A 134 14.98 -9.12 0.93
N ARG A 135 15.28 -9.28 -0.36
CA ARG A 135 14.69 -8.48 -1.45
C ARG A 135 13.19 -8.67 -1.58
N VAL A 136 12.66 -9.87 -1.33
CA VAL A 136 11.22 -10.13 -1.44
C VAL A 136 10.39 -9.32 -0.43
N GLN A 137 10.99 -8.89 0.69
CA GLN A 137 10.29 -8.06 1.69
C GLN A 137 9.93 -6.67 1.17
N LEU A 138 10.64 -6.17 0.15
CA LEU A 138 10.32 -4.87 -0.45
C LEU A 138 8.90 -4.84 -1.02
N TYR A 139 8.40 -5.96 -1.56
CA TYR A 139 7.02 -6.07 -2.02
C TYR A 139 6.02 -5.98 -0.87
N ALA A 140 6.36 -6.52 0.31
CA ALA A 140 5.49 -6.40 1.48
C ALA A 140 5.38 -4.95 1.94
N GLU A 141 6.50 -4.23 2.02
CA GLU A 141 6.51 -2.82 2.41
C GLU A 141 5.84 -1.91 1.36
N SER A 142 5.87 -2.30 0.08
CA SER A 142 5.28 -1.54 -1.03
C SER A 142 3.78 -1.28 -0.86
N ILE A 143 3.05 -2.10 -0.09
CA ILE A 143 1.60 -1.95 0.09
C ILE A 143 1.25 -0.71 0.93
N ARG A 144 2.19 -0.13 1.68
CA ARG A 144 1.97 1.14 2.39
C ARG A 144 1.61 2.26 1.42
N GLY A 145 2.24 2.31 0.26
CA GLY A 145 1.91 3.27 -0.78
C GLY A 145 0.47 3.12 -1.29
N SER A 146 -0.03 1.89 -1.39
CA SER A 146 -1.43 1.61 -1.73
C SER A 146 -2.42 2.15 -0.68
N TYR A 147 -2.10 2.04 0.60
CA TYR A 147 -2.92 2.66 1.64
C TYR A 147 -3.05 4.18 1.42
N TRP A 148 -1.93 4.85 1.14
CA TRP A 148 -1.92 6.29 0.89
C TRP A 148 -2.68 6.68 -0.38
N GLU A 149 -2.62 5.87 -1.44
CA GLU A 149 -3.43 6.07 -2.64
C GLU A 149 -4.93 6.03 -2.30
N GLY A 150 -5.38 5.00 -1.60
CA GLY A 150 -6.77 4.87 -1.16
C GLY A 150 -7.21 6.05 -0.28
N ASN A 151 -6.37 6.43 0.69
CA ASN A 151 -6.62 7.56 1.59
C ASN A 151 -6.71 8.89 0.82
N THR A 152 -5.80 9.13 -0.14
CA THR A 152 -5.82 10.32 -0.99
C THR A 152 -7.12 10.43 -1.78
N LEU A 153 -7.53 9.32 -2.41
CA LEU A 153 -8.76 9.26 -3.22
C LEU A 153 -10.00 9.55 -2.37
N ARG A 154 -10.09 8.95 -1.18
CA ARG A 154 -11.15 9.24 -0.23
C ARG A 154 -11.15 10.70 0.20
N LYS A 155 -10.00 11.25 0.58
CA LYS A 155 -9.88 12.64 1.06
C LYS A 155 -10.27 13.64 -0.02
N ALA A 156 -9.84 13.42 -1.27
CA ALA A 156 -10.27 14.23 -2.40
C ALA A 156 -11.81 14.21 -2.57
N LYS A 157 -12.44 13.03 -2.50
CA LYS A 157 -13.92 12.92 -2.55
C LYS A 157 -14.64 13.61 -1.39
N GLN A 158 -13.99 13.72 -0.23
CA GLN A 158 -14.51 14.45 0.92
C GLN A 158 -14.30 15.98 0.82
N GLY A 159 -13.73 16.49 -0.28
CA GLY A 159 -13.49 17.92 -0.51
C GLY A 159 -12.21 18.46 0.13
N TYR A 160 -11.26 17.59 0.49
CA TYR A 160 -9.90 18.03 0.78
C TYR A 160 -9.18 18.33 -0.53
N THR A 161 -8.41 19.42 -0.56
CA THR A 161 -7.72 19.88 -1.77
C THR A 161 -6.23 20.09 -1.54
N LEU A 162 -5.78 20.05 -0.29
CA LEU A 162 -4.39 20.26 0.11
C LEU A 162 -3.83 19.04 0.84
N MET A 163 -2.52 18.81 0.72
CA MET A 163 -1.77 17.77 1.42
C MET A 163 -0.45 18.32 1.98
N VAL A 164 0.07 17.63 3.01
CA VAL A 164 1.41 17.84 3.56
C VAL A 164 2.09 16.49 3.74
N ARG A 165 3.34 16.36 3.30
CA ARG A 165 4.17 15.17 3.58
C ARG A 165 4.80 15.33 4.96
N ARG A 166 4.60 14.36 5.84
CA ARG A 166 5.17 14.36 7.19
C ARG A 166 6.21 13.25 7.33
N LEU A 167 7.35 13.59 7.92
CA LEU A 167 8.37 12.62 8.28
C LEU A 167 7.92 11.86 9.52
N ASP A 168 8.30 10.59 9.60
CA ASP A 168 8.18 9.80 10.82
C ASP A 168 9.37 10.16 11.73
N PRO A 169 9.17 10.74 12.92
CA PRO A 169 10.27 11.18 13.78
C PRO A 169 11.16 10.04 14.29
N GLN A 170 10.72 8.79 14.18
CA GLN A 170 11.46 7.61 14.65
C GLN A 170 12.20 6.88 13.52
N ALA A 171 12.10 7.35 12.27
CA ALA A 171 12.72 6.70 11.12
C ALA A 171 13.87 7.55 10.53
N ALA A 172 14.86 6.86 9.95
CA ALA A 172 15.81 7.51 9.05
C ALA A 172 15.11 7.85 7.72
N HIS A 173 15.43 9.02 7.15
CA HIS A 173 14.82 9.52 5.92
C HIS A 173 15.88 9.76 4.85
N CYS A 174 15.57 9.41 3.61
CA CYS A 174 16.37 9.81 2.44
C CYS A 174 16.13 11.29 2.08
N ASP A 175 17.02 11.85 1.27
CA ASP A 175 16.98 13.27 0.88
C ASP A 175 15.69 13.65 0.17
N ASP A 176 15.14 12.76 -0.68
CA ASP A 176 13.83 12.97 -1.30
C ASP A 176 12.71 13.18 -0.28
N CYS A 177 12.68 12.40 0.79
CA CYS A 177 11.68 12.54 1.85
C CYS A 177 11.82 13.89 2.57
N LEU A 178 13.06 14.30 2.86
CA LEU A 178 13.35 15.59 3.49
C LEU A 178 12.86 16.74 2.59
N ARG A 179 13.17 16.69 1.29
CA ARG A 179 12.72 17.68 0.30
C ARG A 179 11.20 17.72 0.20
N TYR A 180 10.53 16.57 0.11
CA TYR A 180 9.07 16.52 0.03
C TYR A 180 8.39 17.07 1.28
N ALA A 181 8.94 16.83 2.48
CA ALA A 181 8.41 17.40 3.71
C ALA A 181 8.62 18.92 3.80
N ALA A 182 9.78 19.42 3.34
CA ALA A 182 10.11 20.85 3.36
C ALA A 182 9.19 21.71 2.48
N GLN A 183 8.52 21.12 1.47
CA GLN A 183 7.55 21.83 0.63
C GLN A 183 6.30 22.30 1.41
N GLY A 184 6.04 21.75 2.59
CA GLY A 184 4.90 22.15 3.42
C GLY A 184 3.55 21.84 2.76
N VAL A 185 2.67 22.84 2.71
CA VAL A 185 1.30 22.69 2.20
C VAL A 185 1.28 22.84 0.68
N VAL A 186 0.82 21.81 -0.01
CA VAL A 186 0.67 21.79 -1.47
C VAL A 186 -0.71 21.28 -1.87
N ALA A 187 -1.11 21.45 -3.13
CA ALA A 187 -2.31 20.80 -3.66
C ALA A 187 -2.19 19.27 -3.61
N ILE A 188 -3.31 18.56 -3.40
CA ILE A 188 -3.34 17.09 -3.53
C ILE A 188 -2.85 16.69 -4.92
N GLY A 189 -1.88 15.77 -4.96
CA GLY A 189 -1.23 15.35 -6.21
C GLY A 189 -0.02 16.19 -6.62
N GLY A 190 0.25 17.31 -5.93
CA GLY A 190 1.45 18.13 -6.15
C GLY A 190 2.75 17.45 -5.72
N LEU A 191 2.68 16.45 -4.84
CA LEU A 191 3.85 15.67 -4.40
C LEU A 191 3.59 14.16 -4.50
N PRO A 192 4.65 13.35 -4.74
CA PRO A 192 4.56 11.90 -4.66
C PRO A 192 4.09 11.43 -3.26
N LEU A 193 3.23 10.41 -3.25
CA LEU A 193 2.77 9.77 -2.02
C LEU A 193 3.91 8.97 -1.35
N PRO A 194 3.81 8.67 -0.04
CA PRO A 194 4.75 7.78 0.63
C PRO A 194 5.03 6.51 -0.17
N GLY A 195 6.32 6.19 -0.29
CA GLY A 195 6.81 5.05 -1.05
C GLY A 195 6.79 5.20 -2.57
N GLN A 196 6.50 6.40 -3.09
CA GLN A 196 6.59 6.71 -4.52
C GLN A 196 7.69 7.74 -4.77
N ARG A 197 8.48 7.53 -5.84
CA ARG A 197 9.50 8.48 -6.33
C ARG A 197 10.41 9.02 -5.22
N CYS A 198 10.79 8.18 -4.27
CA CYS A 198 11.78 8.47 -3.25
C CYS A 198 12.86 7.38 -3.25
N GLU A 199 14.10 7.74 -2.96
CA GLU A 199 15.24 6.81 -2.86
C GLU A 199 15.00 5.64 -1.90
N CYS A 200 14.31 5.88 -0.78
CA CYS A 200 13.99 4.82 0.18
C CYS A 200 12.89 3.85 -0.31
N ARG A 201 12.21 4.16 -1.44
CA ARG A 201 11.21 3.33 -2.09
C ARG A 201 10.16 2.82 -1.09
N SER A 202 9.88 1.52 -1.10
CA SER A 202 8.91 0.86 -0.22
C SER A 202 9.24 1.01 1.27
N ASN A 203 10.49 1.30 1.64
CA ASN A 203 10.90 1.47 3.05
C ASN A 203 10.50 2.84 3.63
N CYS A 204 9.89 3.72 2.82
CA CYS A 204 9.39 5.03 3.27
C CYS A 204 8.38 4.88 4.41
N ARG A 205 8.67 5.48 5.57
CA ARG A 205 7.80 5.52 6.76
C ARG A 205 6.99 6.82 6.88
N CYS A 206 7.17 7.76 5.97
CA CYS A 206 6.47 9.05 5.98
C CYS A 206 4.94 8.90 5.86
N SER A 207 4.22 9.93 6.30
CA SER A 207 2.75 9.99 6.23
C SER A 207 2.25 11.20 5.41
N VAL A 208 0.93 11.27 5.21
CA VAL A 208 0.26 12.39 4.55
C VAL A 208 -0.81 12.95 5.47
N GLU A 209 -0.71 14.24 5.76
CA GLU A 209 -1.76 15.04 6.39
C GLU A 209 -2.57 15.75 5.29
N TYR A 210 -3.90 15.78 5.40
CA TYR A 210 -4.77 16.42 4.42
C TYR A 210 -5.49 17.61 5.02
N LYS A 211 -5.59 18.69 4.25
CA LYS A 211 -6.30 19.92 4.64
C LYS A 211 -7.38 20.28 3.62
N ARG A 212 -8.48 20.86 4.11
CA ARG A 212 -9.44 21.54 3.23
C ARG A 212 -8.79 22.84 2.78
N GLY A 213 -8.90 23.17 1.49
CA GLY A 213 -8.56 24.52 1.05
C GLY A 213 -9.49 25.52 1.72
N THR A 214 -8.97 26.70 2.06
CA THR A 214 -9.83 27.86 2.34
C THR A 214 -10.66 28.09 1.10
N GLY A 215 -11.96 27.81 1.17
CA GLY A 215 -12.86 28.11 0.07
C GLY A 215 -12.72 29.59 -0.27
N LEU A 216 -12.42 29.91 -1.53
CA LEU A 216 -13.04 31.09 -2.10
C LEU A 216 -14.53 30.78 -2.03
N ASN A 217 -15.22 31.33 -1.01
CA ASN A 217 -16.64 31.53 -1.09
C ASN A 217 -16.85 32.33 -2.37
N VAL A 218 -17.30 31.68 -3.44
CA VAL A 218 -17.90 32.40 -4.56
C VAL A 218 -19.29 32.76 -4.04
N PRO A 219 -19.56 34.04 -3.72
CA PRO A 219 -20.92 34.45 -3.41
C PRO A 219 -21.76 34.15 -4.66
N VAL A 220 -22.90 33.48 -4.45
CA VAL A 220 -23.93 33.34 -5.47
C VAL A 220 -24.50 34.72 -5.80
#